data_AF-A0A516GDX1-F1
#
_entry.id   AF-A0A516GDX1-F1
#
_cell.length_a   1.000
_cell.length_b   1.000
_cell.length_c   1.000
_cell.angle_alpha   90.00
_cell.angle_beta   90.00
_cell.angle_gamma   90.00
#
_symmetry.space_group_name_H-M   'P 1'
#
loop_
_entity.id
_entity.type
_entity.pdbx_description
1 polymer ?
#
loop_
_entity_poly.entity_id
_entity_poly.type
_entity_poly.pdbx_seq_one_letter_code
_entity_poly.pdbx_strand_id
1 'polypeptide(L)' 'MARQILTGTGDIDPTVDGMLTIRLDPLPTARATAAAAELCEHLTATNTTYPGTNLTMRYEVKTRP' A
#
# COMPACT_ATOMS: atom_id res chain seq x y z
N MET A 1 -13.72 7.97 -2.76
CA MET A 1 -12.25 8.03 -2.54
C MET A 1 -11.58 6.71 -2.90
N ALA A 2 -12.08 5.55 -2.45
CA ALA A 2 -11.52 4.22 -2.79
C ALA A 2 -11.27 3.99 -4.31
N ARG A 3 -12.18 4.46 -5.18
CA ARG A 3 -12.06 4.25 -6.64
C ARG A 3 -10.84 4.91 -7.29
N GLN A 4 -10.30 5.99 -6.72
CA GLN A 4 -9.11 6.66 -7.27
C GLN A 4 -7.82 5.90 -6.96
N ILE A 5 -7.78 5.18 -5.84
CA ILE A 5 -6.67 4.29 -5.47
C ILE A 5 -6.59 3.11 -6.44
N LEU A 6 -7.75 2.59 -6.86
CA LEU A 6 -7.82 1.49 -7.85
C LEU A 6 -7.31 1.86 -9.24
N THR A 7 -7.23 3.16 -9.56
CA THR A 7 -6.75 3.67 -10.85
C THR A 7 -5.38 4.34 -10.75
N GLY A 8 -4.82 4.45 -9.54
CA GLY A 8 -3.52 5.06 -9.29
C GLY A 8 -2.39 4.09 -9.62
N THR A 9 -1.26 4.62 -10.09
CA THR A 9 -0.06 3.82 -10.30
C THR A 9 0.47 3.37 -8.93
N GLY A 10 0.88 2.11 -8.87
CA GLY A 10 1.56 1.54 -7.72
C GLY A 10 2.59 0.53 -8.17
N ASP A 11 3.49 0.16 -7.29
CA ASP A 11 4.48 -0.87 -7.54
C ASP A 11 4.52 -1.89 -6.41
N ILE A 12 5.02 -3.07 -6.75
CA ILE A 12 5.15 -4.19 -5.84
C ILE A 12 6.65 -4.37 -5.59
N ASP A 13 7.04 -4.25 -4.33
CA ASP A 13 8.41 -4.36 -3.86
C ASP A 13 8.56 -5.62 -2.97
N PRO A 14 9.17 -6.69 -3.50
CA PRO A 14 9.45 -7.91 -2.74
C PRO A 14 10.85 -7.90 -2.09
N THR A 15 11.57 -6.76 -2.07
CA THR A 15 12.98 -6.72 -1.63
C THR A 15 13.15 -6.86 -0.12
N VAL A 16 12.11 -6.57 0.66
CA VAL A 16 12.11 -6.79 2.11
C VAL A 16 11.81 -8.26 2.38
N ASP A 17 12.75 -8.96 3.00
CA ASP A 17 12.61 -10.38 3.27
C ASP A 17 11.37 -10.69 4.12
N GLY A 18 10.61 -11.71 3.72
CA GLY A 18 9.34 -12.08 4.34
C GLY A 18 8.18 -11.09 4.11
N MET A 19 8.35 -10.03 3.30
CA MET A 19 7.30 -9.05 3.03
C MET A 19 7.06 -8.84 1.52
N LEU A 20 5.79 -8.62 1.18
CA LEU A 20 5.38 -8.14 -0.14
C LEU A 20 4.80 -6.74 0.03
N THR A 21 5.57 -5.72 -0.34
CA THR A 21 5.18 -4.32 -0.11
C THR A 21 4.48 -3.75 -1.34
N ILE A 22 3.24 -3.30 -1.19
CA ILE A 22 2.46 -2.60 -2.21
C ILE A 22 2.56 -1.11 -1.92
N ARG A 23 3.14 -0.37 -2.86
CA ARG A 23 3.34 1.08 -2.74
C ARG A 23 2.41 1.82 -3.67
N LEU A 24 1.59 2.69 -3.11
CA LEU A 24 0.66 3.54 -3.87
C LEU A 24 1.27 4.92 -4.10
N ASP A 25 1.11 5.46 -5.31
CA ASP A 25 1.44 6.86 -5.53
C ASP A 25 0.50 7.78 -4.72
N PRO A 26 1.03 8.84 -4.09
CA PRO A 26 0.23 9.83 -3.40
C PRO A 26 -0.79 10.50 -4.33
N LEU A 27 -1.99 10.73 -3.80
CA LEU A 27 -3.10 11.32 -4.53
C LEU A 27 -2.91 12.84 -4.72
N PRO A 28 -3.68 13.49 -5.63
CA PRO A 28 -3.49 14.91 -5.96
C PRO A 28 -3.67 15.91 -4.81
N THR A 29 -4.26 15.49 -3.69
CA THR A 29 -4.48 16.36 -2.52
C THR A 29 -3.95 15.70 -1.25
N ALA A 30 -3.41 16.50 -0.33
CA ALA A 30 -2.88 16.00 0.94
C ALA A 30 -3.94 15.23 1.76
N ARG A 31 -5.19 15.72 1.78
CA ARG A 31 -6.30 15.03 2.44
C ARG A 31 -6.56 13.65 1.85
N ALA A 32 -6.57 13.53 0.52
CA ALA A 32 -6.80 12.24 -0.13
C ALA A 32 -5.63 11.27 0.14
N THR A 33 -4.39 11.78 0.11
CA THR A 33 -3.20 11.01 0.47
C THR A 33 -3.23 10.53 1.92
N ALA A 34 -3.68 11.36 2.87
CA ALA A 34 -3.85 10.96 4.26
C ALA A 34 -4.90 9.85 4.42
N ALA A 35 -6.05 9.96 3.76
CA ALA A 35 -7.07 8.91 3.77
C ALA A 35 -6.57 7.60 3.14
N ALA A 36 -5.73 7.68 2.10
CA ALA A 36 -5.08 6.50 1.52
C ALA A 36 -4.05 5.88 2.49
N ALA A 37 -3.31 6.70 3.22
CA ALA A 37 -2.35 6.23 4.22
C ALA A 37 -3.05 5.50 5.38
N GLU A 38 -4.16 6.05 5.89
CA GLU A 38 -4.99 5.36 6.89
C GLU A 38 -5.51 4.02 6.36
N LEU A 39 -5.97 3.96 5.10
CA LEU A 39 -6.40 2.70 4.50
C LEU A 39 -5.24 1.68 4.42
N CYS A 40 -4.05 2.11 4.00
CA CYS A 40 -2.86 1.27 3.95
C CYS A 40 -2.47 0.72 5.33
N GLU A 41 -2.60 1.53 6.39
CA GLU A 41 -2.38 1.10 7.77
C GLU A 41 -3.35 -0.02 8.16
N HIS A 42 -4.65 0.18 7.91
CA HIS A 42 -5.66 -0.84 8.20
C HIS A 42 -5.42 -2.14 7.43
N LEU A 43 -5.08 -2.05 6.15
CA LEU A 43 -4.79 -3.23 5.32
C LEU A 43 -3.53 -3.97 5.80
N THR A 44 -2.48 -3.23 6.17
CA THR A 44 -1.25 -3.83 6.72
C THR A 44 -1.51 -4.50 8.05
N ALA A 45 -2.32 -3.90 8.92
CA ALA A 45 -2.67 -4.45 10.23
C ALA A 45 -3.40 -5.80 10.15
N THR A 46 -4.01 -6.14 9.01
CA THR A 46 -4.60 -7.48 8.81
C THR A 46 -3.57 -8.61 8.82
N ASN A 47 -2.27 -8.31 8.64
CA ASN A 47 -1.19 -9.30 8.54
C ASN A 47 -1.51 -10.42 7.54
N THR A 48 -2.12 -10.07 6.42
CA THR A 48 -2.49 -11.03 5.37
C THR A 48 -1.23 -11.64 4.76
N THR A 49 -1.17 -12.97 4.67
CA THR A 49 -0.13 -13.68 3.93
C THR A 49 -0.53 -13.82 2.46
N TYR A 50 0.41 -13.54 1.54
CA TYR A 50 0.16 -13.70 0.11
C TYR A 50 0.04 -15.20 -0.25
N PRO A 51 -1.05 -15.64 -0.92
CA PRO A 51 -1.32 -17.05 -1.18
C PRO A 51 -0.18 -17.78 -1.87
N GLY A 52 0.12 -19.00 -1.42
CA GLY A 52 1.19 -19.82 -2.00
C GLY A 52 2.60 -19.35 -1.66
N THR A 53 2.75 -18.40 -0.73
CA THR A 53 4.05 -17.88 -0.26
C THR A 53 4.04 -17.71 1.26
N ASN A 54 5.21 -17.35 1.82
CA ASN A 54 5.36 -16.93 3.22
C ASN A 54 5.53 -15.41 3.34
N LEU A 55 5.07 -14.65 2.34
CA LEU A 55 5.23 -13.20 2.32
C LEU A 55 4.04 -12.52 3.01
N THR A 56 4.31 -11.73 4.03
CA THR A 56 3.29 -10.87 4.67
C THR A 56 3.07 -9.63 3.82
N MET A 57 1.81 -9.34 3.50
CA MET A 57 1.44 -8.16 2.72
C MET A 57 1.59 -6.90 3.57
N ARG A 58 2.32 -5.92 3.02
CA ARG A 58 2.47 -4.59 3.59
C ARG A 58 2.01 -3.55 2.57
N TYR A 59 1.32 -2.52 3.03
CA TYR A 59 0.81 -1.46 2.18
C TYR A 59 1.35 -0.11 2.65
N GLU A 60 1.78 0.72 1.72
CA GLU A 60 2.27 2.06 2.03
C GLU A 60 1.96 3.06 0.91
N VAL A 61 1.95 4.33 1.25
CA VAL A 61 1.87 5.42 0.27
C VAL A 61 3.28 5.99 0.11
N LYS A 62 3.73 6.18 -1.13
CA LYS A 62 5.06 6.73 -1.38
C LYS A 62 5.14 8.14 -0.80
N THR A 63 6.19 8.39 -0.03
CA THR A 63 6.55 9.76 0.35
C THR A 63 7.06 10.47 -0.91
N ARG A 64 6.35 11.51 -1.38
CA ARG A 64 6.97 12.46 -2.31
C ARG A 64 8.04 13.23 -1.51
N PRO A 65 9.28 13.32 -2.00
CA PRO A 65 10.26 14.26 -1.43
C PRO A 65 9.77 15.71 -1.54
#